data_AF-A0A539EBZ9-F1
#
_entry.id   AF-A0A539EBZ9-F1
#
_cell.length_a   1.000
_cell.length_b   1.000
_cell.length_c   1.000
_cell.angle_alpha   90.00
_cell.angle_beta   90.00
_cell.angle_gamma   90.00
#
_symmetry.space_group_name_H-M   'P 1'
#
loop_
_entity.id
_entity.type
_entity.pdbx_description
1 polymer ?
#
loop_
_entity_poly.entity_id
_entity_poly.type
_entity_poly.pdbx_seq_one_letter_code
_entity_poly.pdbx_strand_id
1 'polypeptide(L)'
;MKQTGRPMVLWPGSCLVHELFNEREIVHLKHVNPGAPVLAHPECDERVLAHADYVGSTSGILAQVLAMPATTFIIATEPGIIHQMKKLAPMKTFIPAPAGNGCACNNCPFMKMNTLEKVYLALRDLTPEITLDESLRARAEVPLQRMLEISARAPKAAAQPVD
;
A
#
# COMPACT_ATOMS: atom_id res chain seq x y z
N MET A 1 -3.64 16.64 7.59
CA MET A 1 -4.62 17.30 8.48
C MET A 1 -4.84 16.49 9.74
N LYS A 2 -5.44 15.29 9.70
CA LYS A 2 -5.70 14.48 10.91
C LYS A 2 -4.45 14.20 11.77
N GLN A 3 -3.35 13.77 11.14
CA GLN A 3 -2.12 13.42 11.86
C GLN A 3 -1.27 14.61 12.30
N THR A 4 -1.30 15.72 11.55
CA THR A 4 -0.35 16.84 11.74
C THR A 4 -1.01 18.14 12.17
N GLY A 5 -2.34 18.24 12.13
CA GLY A 5 -3.10 19.48 12.36
C GLY A 5 -2.90 20.55 11.27
N ARG A 6 -2.07 20.32 10.25
CA ARG A 6 -1.71 21.36 9.27
C ARG A 6 -2.76 21.54 8.18
N PRO A 7 -3.09 22.78 7.79
CA PRO A 7 -3.89 23.04 6.60
C PRO A 7 -3.11 22.62 5.35
N MET A 8 -3.79 21.94 4.43
CA MET A 8 -3.22 21.41 3.19
C MET A 8 -4.20 21.67 2.05
N VAL A 9 -3.69 22.12 0.91
CA VAL A 9 -4.49 22.19 -0.33
C VAL A 9 -4.45 20.80 -0.96
N LEU A 10 -5.62 20.19 -1.16
CA LEU A 10 -5.74 18.84 -1.69
C LEU A 10 -6.16 18.90 -3.16
N TRP A 11 -5.50 18.08 -3.98
CA TRP A 11 -5.98 17.76 -5.32
C TRP A 11 -7.02 16.63 -5.21
N PRO A 12 -8.17 16.68 -5.92
CA PRO A 12 -9.20 15.65 -5.87
C PRO A 12 -8.78 14.41 -6.68
N GLY A 13 -7.69 13.76 -6.26
CA GLY A 13 -7.17 12.54 -6.84
C GLY A 13 -7.36 11.35 -5.90
N SER A 14 -7.56 10.17 -6.48
CA SER A 14 -7.73 8.92 -5.76
C SER A 14 -7.10 7.76 -6.52
N CYS A 15 -6.89 6.66 -5.81
CA CYS A 15 -6.38 5.43 -6.39
C CYS A 15 -7.53 4.47 -6.70
N LEU A 16 -7.68 4.13 -7.97
CA LEU A 16 -8.71 3.21 -8.46
C LEU A 16 -8.68 1.84 -7.76
N VAL A 17 -7.55 1.45 -7.17
CA VAL A 17 -7.41 0.18 -6.45
C VAL A 17 -7.95 0.30 -5.02
N HIS A 18 -7.60 1.37 -4.33
CA HIS A 18 -7.94 1.55 -2.91
C HIS A 18 -9.34 2.13 -2.69
N GLU A 19 -9.98 2.67 -3.73
CA GLU A 19 -11.41 3.04 -3.68
C GLU A 19 -12.38 1.85 -3.76
N LEU A 20 -11.92 0.70 -4.27
CA LEU A 20 -12.81 -0.45 -4.51
C LEU A 20 -13.13 -1.24 -3.23
N PHE A 21 -12.37 -1.03 -2.15
CA PHE A 21 -12.60 -1.68 -0.87
C PHE A 21 -13.94 -1.29 -0.28
N ASN A 22 -14.69 -2.29 0.19
CA ASN A 22 -16.03 -2.08 0.73
C ASN A 22 -16.03 -2.24 2.25
N GLU A 23 -16.53 -1.23 2.96
CA GLU A 23 -16.64 -1.23 4.42
C GLU A 23 -17.41 -2.45 4.96
N ARG A 24 -18.54 -2.82 4.33
CA ARG A 24 -19.37 -3.94 4.80
C ARG A 24 -18.60 -5.26 4.71
N GLU A 25 -17.81 -5.44 3.67
CA GLU A 25 -16.97 -6.62 3.51
C GLU A 25 -15.84 -6.67 4.55
N ILE A 26 -15.23 -5.52 4.88
CA ILE A 26 -14.26 -5.44 5.97
C ILE A 26 -14.89 -5.86 7.30
N VAL A 27 -16.07 -5.32 7.62
CA VAL A 27 -16.81 -5.66 8.84
C VAL A 27 -17.18 -7.14 8.85
N HIS A 28 -17.63 -7.68 7.73
CA HIS A 28 -17.91 -9.12 7.58
C HIS A 28 -16.66 -9.96 7.84
N LEU A 29 -15.52 -9.61 7.24
CA LEU A 29 -14.25 -10.30 7.45
C LEU A 29 -13.78 -10.27 8.89
N LYS A 30 -13.96 -9.15 9.60
CA LYS A 30 -13.68 -9.05 11.04
C LYS A 30 -14.59 -9.97 11.87
N HIS A 31 -15.85 -10.13 11.46
CA HIS A 31 -16.79 -11.03 12.13
C HIS A 31 -16.45 -12.51 11.91
N VAL A 32 -16.10 -12.90 10.68
CA VAL A 32 -15.75 -14.30 10.36
C VAL A 32 -14.33 -14.68 10.77
N ASN A 33 -13.44 -13.71 11.00
CA ASN A 33 -12.09 -13.92 11.52
C ASN A 33 -11.85 -13.10 12.81
N PRO A 34 -12.49 -13.45 13.94
CA PRO A 34 -12.30 -12.72 15.19
C PRO A 34 -10.82 -12.65 15.59
N GLY A 35 -10.35 -11.45 15.93
CA GLY A 35 -8.97 -11.22 16.35
C GLY A 35 -7.93 -11.13 15.22
N ALA A 36 -8.34 -11.21 13.94
CA ALA A 36 -7.45 -10.94 12.81
C ALA A 36 -7.30 -9.41 12.62
N PRO A 37 -6.08 -8.84 12.74
CA PRO A 37 -5.87 -7.42 12.55
C PRO A 37 -6.10 -7.01 11.08
N VAL A 38 -6.71 -5.85 10.88
CA VAL A 38 -6.91 -5.19 9.59
C VAL A 38 -5.79 -4.19 9.36
N LEU A 39 -4.97 -4.43 8.34
CA LEU A 39 -3.88 -3.53 7.95
C LEU A 39 -4.22 -2.88 6.61
N ALA A 40 -4.30 -1.55 6.57
CA ALA A 40 -4.78 -0.80 5.41
C ALA A 40 -3.75 0.22 4.89
N HIS A 41 -3.80 0.47 3.58
CA HIS A 41 -3.02 1.56 2.98
C HIS A 41 -3.73 2.90 3.21
N PRO A 42 -3.02 4.03 3.46
CA PRO A 42 -3.63 5.34 3.68
C PRO A 42 -4.41 5.89 2.46
N GLU A 43 -4.31 5.27 1.29
CA GLU A 43 -5.11 5.63 0.10
C GLU A 43 -6.54 5.08 0.12
N CYS A 44 -6.89 4.21 1.08
CA CYS A 44 -8.26 3.72 1.24
C CYS A 44 -9.21 4.84 1.72
N ASP A 45 -10.51 4.70 1.39
CA ASP A 45 -11.57 5.58 1.90
C ASP A 45 -11.60 5.59 3.44
N GLU A 46 -11.97 6.73 4.03
CA GLU A 46 -11.99 6.91 5.48
C GLU A 46 -12.85 5.87 6.21
N ARG A 47 -13.94 5.42 5.58
CA ARG A 47 -14.81 4.37 6.12
C ARG A 47 -14.08 3.04 6.25
N VAL A 48 -13.17 2.72 5.35
CA VAL A 48 -12.31 1.53 5.44
C VAL A 48 -11.22 1.72 6.50
N LEU A 49 -10.59 2.91 6.52
CA LEU A 49 -9.53 3.22 7.47
C LEU A 49 -10.02 3.21 8.93
N ALA A 50 -11.27 3.57 9.19
CA ALA A 50 -11.87 3.52 10.52
C ALA A 50 -11.93 2.11 11.13
N HIS A 51 -11.82 1.06 10.30
CA HIS A 51 -11.81 -0.34 10.77
C HIS A 51 -10.41 -0.94 10.87
N ALA A 52 -9.36 -0.19 10.49
CA ALA A 52 -7.98 -0.66 10.42
C ALA A 52 -7.27 -0.56 11.78
N ASP A 53 -6.62 -1.65 12.19
CA ASP A 53 -5.76 -1.70 13.38
C ASP A 53 -4.37 -1.09 13.11
N TYR A 54 -3.99 -0.96 11.84
CA TYR A 54 -2.79 -0.24 11.42
C TYR A 54 -2.96 0.35 10.01
N VAL A 55 -2.54 1.61 9.85
CA VAL A 55 -2.54 2.33 8.58
C VAL A 55 -1.12 2.70 8.21
N GLY A 56 -0.65 2.29 7.02
CA GLY A 56 0.72 2.59 6.61
C GLY A 56 1.02 2.24 5.16
N SER A 57 2.24 2.56 4.73
CA SER A 57 2.73 2.17 3.40
C SER A 57 2.79 0.65 3.25
N THR A 58 2.89 0.14 2.02
CA THR A 58 3.07 -1.29 1.76
C THR A 58 4.22 -1.92 2.56
N SER A 59 5.36 -1.20 2.68
CA SER A 59 6.49 -1.65 3.49
C SER A 59 6.19 -1.60 5.00
N GLY A 60 5.44 -0.59 5.46
CA GLY A 60 5.00 -0.50 6.85
C GLY A 60 4.04 -1.63 7.23
N ILE A 61 3.07 -1.93 6.35
CA ILE A 61 2.14 -3.06 6.51
C ILE A 61 2.92 -4.37 6.59
N LEU A 62 3.88 -4.60 5.70
CA LEU A 62 4.72 -5.80 5.73
C LEU A 62 5.52 -5.91 7.04
N ALA A 63 6.15 -4.81 7.48
CA ALA A 63 6.87 -4.79 8.75
C ALA A 63 5.95 -5.14 9.92
N GLN A 64 4.71 -4.63 9.89
CA GLN A 64 3.78 -4.83 10.98
C GLN A 64 3.17 -6.23 11.02
N VAL A 65 2.95 -6.85 9.86
CA VAL A 65 2.65 -8.29 9.74
C VAL A 65 3.71 -9.14 10.42
N LEU A 66 4.99 -8.82 10.24
CA LEU A 66 6.11 -9.58 10.80
C LEU A 66 6.25 -9.37 12.30
N ALA A 67 5.97 -8.17 12.80
CA ALA A 67 6.12 -7.81 14.20
C ALA A 67 4.94 -8.28 15.09
N MET A 68 3.71 -8.25 14.58
CA MET A 68 2.52 -8.62 15.36
C MET A 68 2.49 -10.13 15.67
N PRO A 69 1.99 -10.55 16.85
CA PRO A 69 1.90 -11.97 17.21
C PRO A 69 0.73 -12.71 16.52
N ALA A 70 -0.19 -11.99 15.88
CA ALA A 70 -1.33 -12.59 15.20
C ALA A 70 -0.90 -13.57 14.10
N THR A 71 -1.73 -14.60 13.89
CA THR A 71 -1.52 -15.63 12.87
C THR A 71 -2.33 -15.38 11.61
N THR A 72 -3.42 -14.60 11.68
CA THR A 72 -4.28 -14.26 10.55
C THR A 72 -4.41 -12.75 10.42
N PHE A 73 -4.31 -12.22 9.20
CA PHE A 73 -4.37 -10.78 8.91
C PHE A 73 -5.32 -10.49 7.75
N ILE A 74 -6.05 -9.39 7.84
CA ILE A 74 -6.84 -8.84 6.74
C ILE A 74 -6.03 -7.71 6.10
N ILE A 75 -5.76 -7.80 4.80
CA ILE A 75 -4.86 -6.90 4.09
C ILE A 75 -5.65 -6.04 3.10
N ALA A 76 -5.79 -4.75 3.38
CA ALA A 76 -6.47 -3.77 2.54
C ALA A 76 -5.46 -2.90 1.76
N THR A 77 -4.77 -3.53 0.80
CA THR A 77 -3.92 -2.89 -0.20
C THR A 77 -3.86 -3.77 -1.47
N GLU A 78 -3.06 -3.41 -2.47
CA GLU A 78 -2.86 -4.23 -3.67
C GLU A 78 -2.33 -5.63 -3.29
N PRO A 79 -2.95 -6.73 -3.79
CA PRO A 79 -2.72 -8.08 -3.28
C PRO A 79 -1.35 -8.66 -3.65
N GLY A 80 -0.59 -8.04 -4.56
CA GLY A 80 0.77 -8.46 -4.91
C GLY A 80 1.72 -8.49 -3.71
N ILE A 81 1.50 -7.65 -2.69
CA ILE A 81 2.32 -7.69 -1.46
C ILE A 81 2.15 -9.00 -0.68
N ILE A 82 1.00 -9.66 -0.78
CA ILE A 82 0.71 -10.91 -0.05
C ILE A 82 1.71 -12.01 -0.47
N HIS A 83 2.21 -11.99 -1.71
CA HIS A 83 3.26 -12.92 -2.11
C HIS A 83 4.53 -12.75 -1.26
N GLN A 84 4.99 -11.52 -1.03
CA GLN A 84 6.15 -11.26 -0.16
C GLN A 84 5.86 -11.59 1.30
N MET A 85 4.65 -11.29 1.79
CA MET A 85 4.23 -11.65 3.14
C MET A 85 4.29 -13.17 3.37
N LYS A 86 3.76 -13.97 2.43
CA LYS A 86 3.82 -15.44 2.49
C LYS A 86 5.26 -15.97 2.46
N LYS A 87 6.14 -15.33 1.70
CA LYS A 87 7.56 -15.69 1.63
C LYS A 87 8.28 -15.44 2.96
N LEU A 88 8.00 -14.33 3.62
CA LEU A 88 8.68 -13.90 4.85
C LEU A 88 8.04 -14.47 6.12
N ALA A 89 6.75 -14.80 6.08
CA ALA A 89 6.02 -15.40 7.19
C ALA A 89 5.07 -16.52 6.71
N PRO A 90 5.61 -17.67 6.31
CA PRO A 90 4.81 -18.77 5.75
C PRO A 90 3.82 -19.39 6.75
N MET A 91 4.05 -19.20 8.05
CA MET A 91 3.16 -19.70 9.12
C MET A 91 1.93 -18.80 9.38
N LYS A 92 1.84 -17.64 8.72
CA LYS A 92 0.75 -16.68 8.86
C LYS A 92 -0.21 -16.77 7.67
N THR A 93 -1.48 -16.52 7.95
CA THR A 93 -2.57 -16.48 6.98
C THR A 93 -2.87 -15.03 6.60
N PHE A 94 -3.00 -14.78 5.29
CA PHE A 94 -3.25 -13.45 4.74
C PHE A 94 -4.54 -13.47 3.93
N ILE A 95 -5.52 -12.70 4.38
CA ILE A 95 -6.83 -12.56 3.76
C ILE A 95 -6.84 -11.23 3.00
N PRO A 96 -6.87 -11.25 1.65
CA PRO A 96 -7.03 -10.01 0.89
C PRO A 96 -8.43 -9.44 1.17
N ALA A 97 -8.51 -8.15 1.49
CA ALA A 97 -9.80 -7.48 1.57
C ALA A 97 -10.43 -7.43 0.15
N PRO A 98 -11.71 -7.82 0.00
CA PRO A 98 -12.36 -7.85 -1.30
C PRO A 98 -12.80 -6.44 -1.73
N ALA A 99 -13.06 -6.30 -3.02
CA ALA A 99 -13.82 -5.19 -3.56
C ALA A 99 -15.32 -5.37 -3.28
N GLY A 100 -16.13 -4.30 -3.44
CA GLY A 100 -17.58 -4.33 -3.18
C GLY A 100 -18.43 -5.31 -3.99
N ASN A 101 -17.85 -6.04 -4.95
CA ASN A 101 -18.49 -7.12 -5.70
C ASN A 101 -18.13 -8.52 -5.18
N GLY A 102 -17.49 -8.64 -4.01
CA GLY A 102 -17.05 -9.92 -3.43
C GLY A 102 -15.84 -10.55 -4.15
N CYS A 103 -15.25 -9.86 -5.13
CA CYS A 103 -14.01 -10.28 -5.79
C CYS A 103 -12.80 -9.60 -5.15
N ALA A 104 -11.68 -10.31 -5.00
CA ALA A 104 -10.36 -9.70 -4.71
C ALA A 104 -9.78 -8.98 -5.96
N CYS A 105 -10.59 -8.12 -6.58
CA CYS A 105 -10.31 -7.45 -7.86
C CYS A 105 -9.47 -6.16 -7.69
N ASN A 106 -8.89 -5.93 -6.51
CA ASN A 106 -8.04 -4.77 -6.19
C ASN A 106 -6.62 -4.88 -6.79
N ASN A 107 -6.52 -5.50 -7.97
CA ASN A 107 -5.27 -5.60 -8.72
C ASN A 107 -5.08 -4.33 -9.54
N CYS A 108 -3.94 -3.66 -9.38
CA CYS A 108 -3.61 -2.53 -10.25
C CYS A 108 -3.36 -3.03 -11.69
N PRO A 109 -4.20 -2.67 -12.68
CA PRO A 109 -4.05 -3.17 -14.05
C PRO A 109 -2.72 -2.71 -14.67
N PHE A 110 -2.25 -1.53 -14.28
CA PHE A 110 -1.01 -0.94 -14.77
C PHE A 110 0.23 -1.65 -14.20
N MET A 111 0.23 -2.07 -12.94
CA MET A 111 1.34 -2.83 -12.35
C MET A 111 1.50 -4.21 -13.02
N LYS A 112 0.38 -4.85 -13.42
CA LYS A 112 0.39 -6.17 -14.07
C LYS A 112 0.73 -6.12 -15.57
N MET A 113 0.99 -4.93 -16.13
CA MET A 113 1.48 -4.81 -17.50
C MET A 113 2.90 -5.39 -17.68
N ASN A 114 3.65 -5.52 -16.60
CA ASN A 114 4.99 -6.11 -16.58
C ASN A 114 4.90 -7.64 -16.52
N THR A 115 5.43 -8.32 -17.53
CA THR A 115 5.47 -9.79 -17.64
C THR A 115 6.91 -10.29 -17.71
N LEU A 116 7.15 -11.57 -17.43
CA LEU A 116 8.49 -12.17 -17.53
C LEU A 116 9.09 -12.02 -18.93
N GLU A 117 8.25 -12.20 -19.97
CA GLU A 117 8.65 -11.98 -21.36
C GLU A 117 9.10 -10.53 -21.61
N LYS A 118 8.32 -9.54 -21.17
CA LYS A 118 8.69 -8.12 -21.34
C LYS A 118 9.95 -7.76 -20.58
N VAL A 119 10.15 -8.31 -19.37
CA VAL A 119 11.39 -8.12 -18.61
C VAL A 119 12.58 -8.73 -19.35
N TYR A 120 12.44 -9.94 -19.90
CA TYR A 120 13.47 -10.56 -20.72
C TYR A 120 13.82 -9.71 -21.95
N LEU A 121 12.81 -9.27 -22.70
CA LEU A 121 13.00 -8.42 -23.88
C LEU A 121 13.67 -7.10 -23.50
N ALA A 122 13.25 -6.48 -22.39
CA ALA A 122 13.84 -5.22 -21.93
C ALA A 122 15.32 -5.35 -21.55
N LEU A 123 15.72 -6.47 -20.95
CA LEU A 123 17.12 -6.74 -20.62
C LEU A 123 17.96 -7.10 -21.85
N ARG A 124 17.38 -7.83 -22.81
CA ARG A 124 18.04 -8.23 -24.07
C ARG A 124 18.26 -7.02 -24.98
N ASP A 125 17.23 -6.21 -25.15
CA ASP A 125 17.18 -5.14 -26.14
C ASP A 125 17.53 -3.76 -25.55
N LEU A 126 17.66 -3.65 -24.23
CA LEU A 126 17.87 -2.40 -23.49
C LEU A 126 16.81 -1.33 -23.80
N THR A 127 15.56 -1.75 -24.05
CA THR A 127 14.42 -0.89 -24.36
C THR A 127 13.19 -1.28 -23.52
N PRO A 128 12.23 -0.38 -23.26
CA PRO A 128 12.20 1.03 -23.66
C PRO A 128 13.13 1.90 -22.80
N GLU A 129 13.85 2.81 -23.45
CA GLU A 129 14.54 3.90 -22.77
C GLU A 129 13.53 4.98 -22.37
N ILE A 130 13.63 5.48 -21.13
CA ILE A 130 12.81 6.60 -20.65
C ILE A 130 13.60 7.88 -20.86
N THR A 131 13.21 8.67 -21.85
CA THR A 131 13.78 9.99 -22.11
C THR A 131 12.89 11.08 -21.52
N LEU A 132 13.52 12.09 -20.90
CA LEU A 132 12.84 13.22 -20.27
C LEU A 132 13.55 14.51 -20.70
N ASP A 133 12.79 15.60 -20.83
CA ASP A 133 13.37 16.93 -21.02
C ASP A 133 14.22 17.32 -19.81
N GLU A 134 15.45 17.80 -20.04
CA GLU A 134 16.39 18.09 -18.95
C GLU A 134 15.87 19.22 -18.05
N SER A 135 15.18 20.22 -18.61
CA SER A 135 14.61 21.30 -17.80
C SER A 135 13.49 20.81 -16.88
N LEU A 136 12.71 19.82 -17.33
CA LEU A 136 11.73 19.14 -16.50
C LEU A 136 12.40 18.25 -15.45
N ARG A 137 13.38 17.43 -15.83
CA ARG A 137 14.12 16.53 -14.95
C ARG A 137 14.78 17.30 -13.80
N ALA A 138 15.52 18.37 -14.12
CA ALA A 138 16.20 19.21 -13.13
C ALA A 138 15.22 19.87 -12.15
N ARG A 139 14.06 20.34 -12.62
CA ARG A 139 13.03 20.90 -11.74
C ARG A 139 12.35 19.86 -10.85
N ALA A 140 12.13 18.65 -11.37
CA ALA A 140 11.54 17.55 -10.61
C ALA A 140 12.50 16.98 -9.54
N GLU A 141 13.82 17.08 -9.77
CA GLU A 141 14.84 16.63 -8.83
C GLU A 141 14.87 17.44 -7.53
N VAL A 142 14.67 18.75 -7.60
CA VAL A 142 14.72 19.65 -6.42
C VAL A 142 13.79 19.21 -5.27
N PRO A 143 12.47 18.99 -5.48
CA PRO A 143 11.60 18.54 -4.41
C PRO A 143 11.92 17.10 -3.96
N LEU A 144 12.40 16.23 -4.85
CA LEU A 144 12.78 14.86 -4.52
C LEU A 144 13.98 14.83 -3.56
N GLN A 145 15.03 15.59 -3.85
CA GLN A 145 16.20 15.70 -2.97
C GLN A 145 15.81 16.24 -1.59
N ARG A 146 14.99 17.30 -1.53
CA ARG A 146 14.49 17.85 -0.26
C ARG A 146 13.68 16.82 0.54
N MET A 147 12.84 16.03 -0.13
CA MET A 147 12.08 14.95 0.52
C MET A 147 13.02 13.91 1.16
N LEU A 148 14.08 13.51 0.46
CA LEU A 148 15.06 12.55 0.96
C LEU A 148 15.87 13.13 2.14
N GLU A 149 16.29 14.39 2.07
CA GLU A 149 17.02 15.07 3.15
C GLU A 149 16.19 15.15 4.44
N ILE A 150 14.91 15.48 4.33
CA ILE A 150 13.98 15.51 5.48
C ILE A 150 13.80 14.10 6.05
N SER A 151 13.61 13.10 5.18
CA SER A 151 13.38 11.72 5.60
C SER A 151 14.59 11.09 6.29
N ALA A 152 15.81 11.44 5.86
CA ALA A 152 17.05 10.97 6.49
C ALA A 152 17.24 11.51 7.92
N ARG A 153 16.69 12.70 8.21
CA ARG A 153 16.74 13.34 9.53
C ARG A 153 15.57 12.96 10.43
N ALA A 154 14.49 12.42 9.85
CA ALA A 154 13.33 12.00 10.61
C ALA A 154 13.68 10.78 11.48
N PRO A 155 13.29 10.75 12.76
CA PRO A 155 13.38 9.52 13.54
C PRO A 155 12.56 8.43 12.84
N LYS A 156 13.13 7.22 12.70
CA LYS A 156 12.41 6.08 12.11
C LYS A 156 11.10 5.90 12.90
N ALA A 157 9.97 6.09 12.24
CA ALA A 157 8.67 6.04 12.89
C ALA A 157 8.49 4.70 13.62
N ALA A 158 8.35 4.75 14.95
CA ALA A 158 7.75 3.66 15.70
C ALA A 158 6.30 3.51 15.22
N ALA A 159 5.85 2.28 15.00
CA ALA A 159 4.45 2.00 14.68
C ALA A 159 3.57 2.69 15.74
N GLN A 160 2.80 3.70 15.32
CA GLN A 160 1.87 4.36 16.23
C GLN A 160 0.75 3.37 16.56
N PRO A 161 0.44 3.15 17.86
CA PRO A 161 -0.80 2.49 18.23
C PRO A 161 -1.97 3.37 17.78
N VAL A 162 -2.99 2.74 17.20
CA VAL A 162 -4.28 3.37 16.97
C VAL A 162 -5.03 3.21 18.30
N ASP A 163 -5.32 4.34 18.97
CA ASP A 163 -6.20 4.40 20.14
C ASP A 163 -7.67 4.15 19.73
#